data_AF-A0A537NZJ7-F1
#
_entry.id   AF-A0A537NZJ7-F1
#
_cell.length_a   1.000
_cell.length_b   1.000
_cell.length_c   1.000
_cell.angle_alpha   90.00
_cell.angle_beta   90.00
_cell.angle_gamma   90.00
#
_symmetry.space_group_name_H-M   'P 1'
#
loop_
_entity.id
_entity.type
_entity.pdbx_description
1 polymer ?
#
loop_
_entity_poly.entity_id
_entity_poly.type
_entity_poly.pdbx_seq_one_letter_code
_entity_poly.pdbx_strand_id
1 'polypeptide(L)'
;MAHAEALQTLEPGAGATAAIVDFVCRLNYAAFGDEVIHYARRHLLDTVGVMIAGAGGEVATRAEAVLGAARPPGRIPVPGRARRADL
;
A
#
# COMPACT_ATOMS: atom_id res chain seq x y z
N MET A 1 37.49 -15.38 -16.89
CA MET A 1 37.39 -13.97 -16.44
C MET A 1 36.23 -13.89 -15.47
N ALA A 2 36.53 -13.56 -14.22
CA ALA A 2 35.62 -13.68 -13.09
C ALA A 2 34.59 -12.54 -13.09
N HIS A 3 33.32 -12.86 -13.41
CA HIS A 3 32.20 -12.03 -12.98
C HIS A 3 31.93 -12.32 -11.51
N ALA A 4 32.74 -11.72 -10.65
CA ALA A 4 32.36 -11.54 -9.26
C ALA A 4 31.15 -10.60 -9.27
N GLU A 5 29.96 -11.15 -9.04
CA GLU A 5 28.82 -10.37 -8.56
C GLU A 5 29.30 -9.64 -7.32
N ALA A 6 29.59 -8.35 -7.48
CA ALA A 6 29.67 -7.44 -6.36
C ALA A 6 28.25 -7.38 -5.79
N LEU A 7 27.93 -8.33 -4.91
CA LEU A 7 26.95 -8.12 -3.85
C LEU A 7 27.40 -6.84 -3.16
N GLN A 8 26.84 -5.70 -3.58
CA GLN A 8 26.93 -4.46 -2.84
C GLN A 8 26.26 -4.76 -1.52
N THR A 9 27.07 -5.11 -0.53
CA THR A 9 26.70 -5.08 0.87
C THR A 9 26.14 -3.68 1.07
N LEU A 10 24.82 -3.57 1.21
CA LEU A 10 24.19 -2.34 1.66
C LEU A 10 24.64 -2.18 3.11
N GLU A 11 25.81 -1.58 3.31
CA GLU A 11 26.18 -1.00 4.58
C GLU A 11 24.96 -0.21 5.04
N PRO A 12 24.41 -0.44 6.25
CA PRO A 12 23.31 0.35 6.76
C PRO A 12 23.77 1.81 6.74
N GLY A 13 23.39 2.55 5.69
CA GLY A 13 23.82 3.92 5.53
C GLY A 13 23.29 4.67 6.73
N ALA A 14 24.17 5.06 7.65
CA ALA A 14 23.79 5.86 8.78
C ALA A 14 23.00 7.07 8.25
N GLY A 15 21.72 7.17 8.60
CA GLY A 15 20.82 8.22 8.11
C GLY A 15 19.94 7.86 6.90
N ALA A 16 19.97 6.65 6.35
CA ALA A 16 19.05 6.26 5.27
C ALA A 16 17.58 6.39 5.69
N THR A 17 17.24 5.94 6.91
CA THR A 17 15.91 6.17 7.50
C THR A 17 15.58 7.64 7.62
N ALA A 18 16.54 8.46 8.08
CA ALA A 18 16.33 9.90 8.23
C ALA A 18 16.11 10.60 6.86
N ALA A 19 16.80 10.16 5.81
CA ALA A 19 16.62 10.66 4.46
C ALA A 19 15.23 10.32 3.88
N ILE A 20 14.74 9.10 4.11
CA ILE A 20 13.38 8.71 3.70
C ILE A 20 12.33 9.56 4.44
N VAL A 21 12.52 9.77 5.75
CA VAL A 21 11.62 10.61 6.54
C VAL A 21 11.62 12.05 6.02
N ASP A 22 12.78 12.66 5.79
CA ASP A 22 12.86 14.02 5.22
C ASP A 22 12.18 14.10 3.85
N PHE A 23 12.43 13.14 2.98
CA PHE A 23 11.79 13.06 1.67
C PHE A 23 10.26 13.01 1.77
N VAL A 24 9.71 12.11 2.60
CA VAL A 24 8.25 11.95 2.77
C VAL A 24 7.63 13.18 3.41
N CYS A 25 8.29 13.79 4.41
CA CYS A 25 7.80 14.99 5.08
C CYS A 25 7.72 16.22 4.14
N ARG A 26 8.55 16.26 3.09
CA ARG A 26 8.59 17.37 2.12
C ARG A 26 7.74 17.13 0.88
N LEU A 27 7.21 15.92 0.73
CA LEU A 27 6.39 15.52 -0.40
C LEU A 27 5.10 16.35 -0.45
N ASN A 28 4.80 16.90 -1.62
CA ASN A 28 3.55 17.62 -1.86
C ASN A 28 3.03 17.28 -3.26
N TYR A 29 1.71 17.32 -3.44
CA TYR A 29 1.08 16.89 -4.68
C TYR A 29 1.53 17.71 -5.91
N ALA A 30 1.77 19.02 -5.71
CA ALA A 30 2.20 19.92 -6.78
C ALA A 30 3.63 19.62 -7.30
N ALA A 31 4.42 18.85 -6.55
CA ALA A 31 5.76 18.43 -6.96
C ALA A 31 5.74 17.20 -7.91
N PHE A 32 4.59 16.55 -8.11
CA PHE A 32 4.50 15.41 -9.00
C PHE A 32 4.28 15.82 -10.45
N GLY A 33 5.07 15.23 -11.36
CA GLY A 33 4.84 15.35 -12.79
C GLY A 33 3.59 14.59 -13.25
N ASP A 34 3.07 14.97 -14.42
CA ASP A 34 1.84 14.42 -14.98
C ASP A 34 1.89 12.89 -15.17
N GLU A 35 3.04 12.35 -15.54
CA GLU A 35 3.24 10.91 -15.69
C GLU A 35 3.05 10.16 -14.35
N VAL A 36 3.63 10.68 -13.26
CA VAL A 36 3.47 10.10 -11.92
C VAL A 36 2.02 10.09 -11.51
N ILE A 37 1.31 11.21 -11.72
CA ILE A 37 -0.11 11.34 -11.41
C ILE A 37 -0.95 10.38 -12.26
N HIS A 38 -0.63 10.24 -13.55
CA HIS A 38 -1.32 9.31 -14.44
C HIS A 38 -1.22 7.87 -13.95
N TYR A 39 -0.01 7.39 -13.66
CA TYR A 39 0.19 6.03 -13.18
C TYR A 39 -0.37 5.82 -11.77
N ALA A 40 -0.26 6.80 -10.88
CA ALA A 40 -0.89 6.73 -9.55
C ALA A 40 -2.41 6.54 -9.65
N ARG A 41 -3.08 7.28 -10.54
CA ARG A 41 -4.53 7.11 -10.78
C ARG A 41 -4.84 5.74 -11.38
N ARG A 42 -4.04 5.29 -12.35
CA ARG A 42 -4.20 3.97 -12.96
C ARG A 42 -4.08 2.85 -11.92
N HIS A 43 -3.03 2.87 -11.10
CA HIS A 43 -2.82 1.87 -10.05
C HIS A 43 -3.90 1.92 -8.97
N LEU A 44 -4.37 3.12 -8.62
CA LEU A 44 -5.49 3.25 -7.68
C LEU A 44 -6.75 2.57 -8.20
N LEU A 45 -7.13 2.83 -9.45
CA LEU A 45 -8.32 2.24 -10.07
C LEU A 45 -8.19 0.72 -10.22
N ASP A 46 -7.02 0.25 -10.64
CA ASP A 46 -6.73 -1.19 -10.75
C ASP A 46 -6.85 -1.90 -9.40
N THR A 47 -6.19 -1.34 -8.37
CA THR A 47 -6.19 -1.89 -7.00
C THR A 47 -7.60 -1.93 -6.42
N VAL A 48 -8.37 -0.84 -6.54
CA VAL A 48 -9.76 -0.81 -6.06
C VAL A 48 -10.63 -1.80 -6.84
N GLY A 49 -10.42 -1.92 -8.15
CA GLY A 49 -11.12 -2.88 -9.00
C GLY A 49 -10.92 -4.32 -8.53
N VAL A 50 -9.66 -4.74 -8.30
CA VAL A 50 -9.37 -6.09 -7.82
C VAL A 50 -9.86 -6.33 -6.40
N MET A 51 -9.84 -5.32 -5.52
CA MET A 51 -10.42 -5.42 -4.17
C MET A 51 -11.93 -5.70 -4.23
N ILE A 52 -12.67 -4.97 -5.08
CA ILE A 52 -14.12 -5.15 -5.23
C ILE A 52 -14.43 -6.50 -5.87
N ALA A 53 -13.76 -6.85 -6.97
CA ALA A 53 -13.98 -8.11 -7.68
C ALA A 53 -13.66 -9.33 -6.79
N GLY A 54 -12.57 -9.25 -6.02
CA GLY A 54 -12.16 -10.28 -5.08
C GLY A 54 -12.93 -10.27 -3.76
N ALA A 55 -13.77 -9.27 -3.51
CA ALA A 55 -14.42 -9.08 -2.22
C ALA A 55 -15.23 -10.31 -1.82
N GLY A 56 -15.92 -10.99 -2.74
CA GLY A 56 -16.71 -12.20 -2.43
C GLY A 56 -15.89 -13.47 -2.17
N GLY A 57 -14.56 -13.43 -2.34
CA GLY A 57 -13.70 -14.60 -2.22
C GLY A 57 -13.63 -15.18 -0.81
N GLU A 58 -13.22 -16.45 -0.71
CA GLU A 58 -13.10 -17.19 0.56
C GLU A 58 -12.14 -16.49 1.54
N VAL A 59 -10.96 -16.09 1.06
CA VAL A 59 -9.94 -15.41 1.88
C VAL A 59 -10.50 -14.09 2.43
N ALA A 60 -11.13 -13.27 1.59
CA ALA A 60 -11.73 -12.01 2.01
C ALA A 60 -12.84 -12.22 3.06
N THR A 61 -13.65 -13.27 2.90
CA THR A 61 -14.74 -13.59 3.82
C THR A 61 -14.22 -14.04 5.18
N ARG A 62 -13.17 -14.88 5.19
CA ARG A 62 -12.52 -15.31 6.44
C ARG A 62 -11.84 -14.13 7.14
N ALA A 63 -11.18 -13.25 6.39
CA ALA A 63 -10.58 -12.03 6.95
C ALA A 63 -11.65 -11.12 7.59
N GLU A 64 -12.82 -10.94 6.94
CA GLU A 64 -13.93 -10.19 7.51
C GLU A 64 -14.44 -10.82 8.83
N ALA A 65 -14.58 -12.15 8.89
CA ALA A 65 -15.00 -12.84 10.10
C ALA A 65 -14.01 -12.65 11.25
N VAL A 66 -12.70 -12.75 10.99
CA VAL A 66 -11.65 -12.49 11.98
C VAL A 66 -11.72 -11.04 12.49
N LEU A 67 -11.84 -10.07 11.58
CA LEU A 67 -11.97 -8.66 11.95
C LEU A 67 -13.25 -8.39 12.75
N GLY A 68 -14.36 -9.03 12.39
CA GLY A 68 -15.64 -8.92 13.09
C GLY A 68 -15.62 -9.51 14.50
N ALA A 69 -14.85 -10.58 14.71
CA ALA A 69 -14.65 -11.18 16.03
C ALA A 69 -13.71 -10.35 16.91
N ALA A 70 -12.68 -9.73 16.32
CA ALA A 70 -11.70 -8.95 17.05
C ALA A 70 -12.20 -7.54 17.40
N ARG A 71 -13.05 -6.94 16.55
CA ARG A 71 -13.41 -5.51 16.65
C ARG A 71 -14.82 -5.19 16.16
N PRO A 72 -15.49 -4.18 16.74
CA PRO A 72 -16.75 -3.68 16.21
C PRO A 72 -16.57 -3.05 14.81
N PRO A 73 -17.67 -2.86 14.05
CA PRO A 73 -17.63 -2.11 12.81
C PRO A 73 -17.13 -0.67 13.01
N GLY A 74 -16.38 -0.18 12.04
CA GLY A 74 -15.80 1.17 12.03
C GLY A 74 -16.51 2.12 11.07
N ARG A 75 -15.87 3.24 10.74
CA ARG A 75 -16.43 4.25 9.82
C ARG A 75 -15.85 4.18 8.40
N ILE A 76 -14.71 3.53 8.21
CA ILE A 76 -14.01 3.51 6.92
C ILE A 76 -14.68 2.47 5.99
N PRO A 77 -15.02 2.87 4.76
CA PRO A 77 -15.58 1.94 3.78
C PRO A 77 -14.56 0.86 3.43
N VAL A 78 -15.04 -0.38 3.33
CA VAL A 78 -14.26 -1.50 2.82
C VAL A 78 -14.76 -1.80 1.41
N PRO A 79 -13.93 -1.63 0.36
CA PRO A 79 -14.35 -1.87 -1.02
C PRO A 79 -14.97 -3.26 -1.21
N GLY A 80 -16.15 -3.31 -1.83
CA GLY A 80 -16.89 -4.54 -2.10
C GLY A 80 -17.59 -5.18 -0.89
N ARG A 81 -17.62 -4.52 0.27
CA ARG A 81 -18.26 -5.02 1.50
C ARG A 81 -19.26 -4.04 2.09
N ALA A 82 -20.31 -4.56 2.72
CA ALA A 82 -21.30 -3.75 3.45
C ALA A 82 -20.76 -3.30 4.82
N ARG A 83 -20.02 -4.17 5.51
CA ARG A 83 -19.41 -3.85 6.79
C ARG A 83 -18.28 -2.83 6.59
N ARG A 84 -18.33 -1.76 7.37
CA ARG A 84 -17.25 -0.78 7.51
C ARG A 84 -16.27 -1.22 8.59
N ALA A 85 -14.99 -0.90 8.43
CA ALA A 85 -13.95 -1.23 9.39
C ALA A 85 -13.17 0.03 9.79
N ASP A 86 -12.44 -0.02 10.88
CA ASP A 86 -11.42 0.97 11.24
C ASP A 86 -10.27 0.23 11.92
N LEU A 87 -9.04 0.73 11.76
CA LEU A 87 -7.82 0.07 12.25
C LEU A 87 -7.58 0.27 13.75
#